data_AF-A0A948ZLX0-F1
#
_entry.id   AF-A0A948ZLX0-F1
#
_cell.length_a   1.000
_cell.length_b   1.000
_cell.length_c   1.000
_cell.angle_alpha   90.00
_cell.angle_beta   90.00
_cell.angle_gamma   90.00
#
_symmetry.space_group_name_H-M   'P 1'
#
loop_
_entity.id
_entity.type
_entity.pdbx_description
1 polymer ?
#
loop_
_entity_poly.entity_id
_entity_poly.type
_entity_poly.pdbx_seq_one_letter_code
_entity_poly.pdbx_strand_id
1 'polypeptide(L)'
;MMMLRGLPITIGLVVAAGAFWSPASAGVVVLTNRAEGKVALTIIQPDGRQTRHGLDRGEVLPVPVAAAVTIVFNAGGEPRRRLLQANGIYYFHTDGNKLDLVQHPLPGLPADRPMPKPPSRPRDDLCTIPVKILVDDKEPTVRRVWEKRYRERMAEASEIIERHCRVRFQVVSVGAWTSNDGARELRQLFEEFERKVNPAPARLAIGFTGQYQTLREEKRMGGTRGPFHSHILIREWGRQVAEPERLEMLVHELGHFLGAVHSPEHQSVMRPDVGDRQSRARAFRIGFDAPNTLVLFLVGEELRSRTRPLMHLCQLPSAAKDHLRAVYRSLAAAMPGDSAAPKYLAMIDQSLGLAGEPPERRQAVIAGARTVVRAVTEAAQKNRQLPEKLPSPIEGGTGGEDILDPERQVRLDGDELTEHYVRQAAAAARRLPREVAGAAFLLGLGVALDDSPLPDQSGTGPFFGGETPFADRRWAEDMDLSPSVAQLESASERAARLAVLGAPTMHARRDLLRHFAVSAALVVLVGPRGAEGAGILKELADARGGSGFSFADLSADLAGVVFAVAVGKGKIPLSRLEDSFSVGDFLPEVGGLKEGIGWNEFVGSYGYPPDARLSRQRAPLLKRILALPGYK
;
A
#
# COMPACT_ATOMS: atom_id res chain seq x y z
N MET A 1 -34.01 58.38 42.96
CA MET A 1 -32.72 59.10 42.92
C MET A 1 -31.65 58.13 43.45
N MET A 2 -30.47 58.06 42.83
CA MET A 2 -29.38 57.03 42.92
C MET A 2 -29.60 55.82 42.00
N MET A 3 -29.00 55.79 40.80
CA MET A 3 -27.61 55.40 40.46
C MET A 3 -27.21 54.00 40.92
N LEU A 4 -27.01 53.08 39.96
CA LEU A 4 -26.02 52.01 40.07
C LEU A 4 -25.42 51.74 38.69
N ARG A 5 -24.09 51.91 38.65
CA ARG A 5 -23.18 51.81 37.52
C ARG A 5 -22.91 50.34 37.17
N GLY A 6 -22.60 50.11 35.90
CA GLY A 6 -22.31 48.79 35.33
C GLY A 6 -21.04 48.12 35.88
N LEU A 7 -21.08 46.79 35.90
CA LEU A 7 -19.92 45.91 36.03
C LEU A 7 -19.61 45.29 34.65
N PRO A 8 -18.36 45.24 34.21
CA PRO A 8 -17.99 44.54 32.98
C PRO A 8 -17.97 43.03 33.23
N ILE A 9 -18.62 42.28 32.34
CA ILE A 9 -18.60 40.81 32.32
C ILE A 9 -17.26 40.37 31.72
N THR A 10 -16.35 39.92 32.57
CA THR A 10 -15.12 39.23 32.18
C THR A 10 -15.50 37.84 31.67
N ILE A 11 -15.57 37.67 30.35
CA ILE A 11 -15.67 36.35 29.72
C ILE A 11 -14.29 35.69 29.86
N GLY A 12 -14.15 34.85 30.88
CA GLY A 12 -12.98 33.98 31.05
C GLY A 12 -12.96 32.97 29.89
N LEU A 13 -12.03 33.18 28.96
CA LEU A 13 -11.72 32.23 27.90
C LEU A 13 -11.05 31.01 28.55
N VAL A 14 -11.85 30.00 28.89
CA VAL A 14 -11.32 28.68 29.26
C VAL A 14 -10.74 28.07 27.99
N VAL A 15 -9.43 28.27 27.79
CA VAL A 15 -8.65 27.46 26.87
C VAL A 15 -8.63 26.05 27.46
N ALA A 16 -9.63 25.26 27.12
CA ALA A 16 -9.54 23.82 27.25
C ALA A 16 -8.44 23.38 26.29
N ALA A 17 -7.21 23.30 26.80
CA ALA A 17 -6.13 22.56 26.16
C ALA A 17 -6.60 21.10 26.07
N GLY A 18 -7.34 20.79 25.01
CA GLY A 18 -7.64 19.44 24.59
C GLY A 18 -6.30 18.79 24.25
N ALA A 19 -5.66 18.22 25.27
CA ALA A 19 -4.58 17.28 25.05
C ALA A 19 -5.16 16.20 24.15
N PHE A 20 -4.75 16.16 22.89
CA PHE A 20 -5.01 15.06 21.99
C PHE A 20 -4.31 13.83 22.58
N TRP A 21 -5.01 13.07 23.41
CA TRP A 21 -4.49 11.82 23.94
C TRP A 21 -4.51 10.82 22.79
N SER A 22 -3.33 10.56 22.22
CA SER A 22 -3.16 9.39 21.36
C SER A 22 -3.45 8.15 22.21
N PRO A 23 -4.41 7.28 21.84
CA PRO A 23 -4.64 6.05 22.59
C PRO A 23 -3.39 5.19 22.45
N ALA A 24 -2.66 4.99 23.54
CA ALA A 24 -1.50 4.13 23.55
C ALA A 24 -1.93 2.67 23.28
N SER A 25 -1.22 2.01 22.37
CA SER A 25 -1.44 0.61 22.00
C SER A 25 -0.93 -0.31 23.13
N ALA A 26 -1.65 -1.39 23.44
CA ALA A 26 -1.16 -2.40 24.38
C ALA A 26 -0.08 -3.24 23.68
N GLY A 27 1.03 -3.51 24.37
CA GLY A 27 2.09 -4.36 23.84
C GLY A 27 1.83 -5.84 24.07
N VAL A 28 2.78 -6.68 23.63
CA VAL A 28 2.76 -8.13 23.84
C VAL A 28 4.13 -8.67 24.19
N VAL A 29 4.22 -9.64 25.09
CA VAL A 29 5.39 -10.50 25.23
C VAL A 29 5.08 -11.85 24.63
N VAL A 30 5.85 -12.28 23.64
CA VAL A 30 5.67 -13.60 23.02
C VAL A 30 6.63 -14.58 23.66
N LEU A 31 6.10 -15.56 24.38
CA LEU A 31 6.85 -16.65 24.99
C LEU A 31 6.78 -17.88 24.09
N THR A 32 7.89 -18.60 23.93
CA THR A 32 7.88 -19.93 23.29
C THR A 32 8.77 -20.91 24.04
N ASN A 33 8.44 -22.20 23.98
CA ASN A 33 9.22 -23.24 24.64
C ASN A 33 10.03 -24.05 23.64
N ARG A 34 11.37 -23.90 23.66
CA ARG A 34 12.33 -24.71 22.90
C ARG A 34 13.07 -25.72 23.79
N ALA A 35 12.73 -25.83 25.08
CA ALA A 35 13.27 -26.82 25.99
C ALA A 35 12.74 -28.24 25.67
N GLU A 36 13.38 -29.25 26.25
CA GLU A 36 13.05 -30.66 25.97
C GLU A 36 11.67 -31.09 26.53
N GLY A 37 11.18 -30.42 27.57
CA GLY A 37 9.93 -30.74 28.26
C GLY A 37 9.03 -29.54 28.51
N LYS A 38 7.88 -29.79 29.14
CA LYS A 38 6.90 -28.75 29.51
C LYS A 38 7.48 -27.82 30.57
N VAL A 39 7.32 -26.51 30.39
CA VAL A 39 7.80 -25.48 31.32
C VAL A 39 6.63 -24.93 32.12
N ALA A 40 6.70 -25.02 33.45
CA ALA A 40 5.76 -24.32 34.34
C ALA A 40 6.27 -22.91 34.65
N LEU A 41 5.40 -21.91 34.45
CA LEU A 41 5.73 -20.51 34.68
C LEU A 41 4.56 -19.76 35.32
N THR A 42 4.88 -18.67 36.02
CA THR A 42 3.92 -17.70 36.55
C THR A 42 4.19 -16.35 35.91
N ILE A 43 3.16 -15.75 35.34
CA ILE A 43 3.17 -14.40 34.76
C ILE A 43 2.67 -13.45 35.82
N ILE A 44 3.44 -12.41 36.14
CA ILE A 44 3.10 -11.35 37.09
C ILE A 44 3.00 -10.04 36.29
N GLN A 45 1.76 -9.56 36.13
CA GLN A 45 1.44 -8.32 35.44
C GLN A 45 1.87 -7.08 36.26
N PRO A 46 2.02 -5.90 35.62
CA PRO A 46 2.40 -4.67 36.32
C PRO A 46 1.46 -4.26 37.47
N ASP A 47 0.19 -4.65 37.38
CA ASP A 47 -0.83 -4.44 38.41
C ASP A 47 -0.76 -5.45 39.57
N GLY A 48 0.20 -6.38 39.54
CA GLY A 48 0.39 -7.44 40.53
C GLY A 48 -0.42 -8.72 40.27
N ARG A 49 -1.30 -8.75 39.25
CA ARG A 49 -2.10 -9.94 38.91
C ARG A 49 -1.18 -11.08 38.48
N GLN A 50 -1.42 -12.27 39.03
CA GLN A 50 -0.61 -13.47 38.74
C GLN A 50 -1.44 -14.54 38.03
N THR A 51 -0.88 -15.12 36.97
CA THR A 51 -1.46 -16.28 36.28
C THR A 51 -0.42 -17.38 36.09
N ARG A 52 -0.81 -18.64 36.36
CA ARG A 52 0.06 -19.81 36.16
C ARG A 52 -0.22 -20.45 34.82
N HIS A 53 0.83 -20.80 34.10
CA HIS A 53 0.77 -21.44 32.79
C HIS A 53 1.77 -22.60 32.71
N GLY A 54 1.39 -23.65 31.99
CA GLY A 54 2.29 -24.71 31.59
C GLY A 54 2.45 -24.69 30.07
N LEU A 55 3.67 -24.43 29.60
CA LEU A 55 3.98 -24.24 28.19
C LEU A 55 4.59 -25.52 27.62
N ASP A 56 3.86 -26.20 26.72
CA ASP A 56 4.34 -27.42 26.06
C ASP A 56 5.48 -27.10 25.09
N ARG A 57 6.30 -28.10 24.74
CA ARG A 57 7.38 -27.92 23.76
C ARG A 57 6.80 -27.46 22.42
N GLY A 58 7.38 -26.41 21.85
CA GLY A 58 6.95 -25.78 20.61
C GLY A 58 5.72 -24.87 20.74
N GLU A 59 5.10 -24.78 21.92
CA GLU A 59 3.96 -23.88 22.13
C GLU A 59 4.41 -22.42 22.13
N VAL A 60 3.57 -21.55 21.57
CA VAL A 60 3.76 -20.10 21.53
C VAL A 60 2.62 -19.45 22.31
N LEU A 61 2.97 -18.63 23.30
CA LEU A 61 2.06 -17.94 24.19
C LEU A 61 2.25 -16.42 24.07
N PRO A 62 1.35 -15.70 23.40
CA PRO A 62 1.31 -14.24 23.49
C PRO A 62 0.73 -13.81 24.83
N VAL A 63 1.43 -12.92 25.51
CA VAL A 63 1.04 -12.33 26.78
C VAL A 63 0.77 -10.85 26.53
N PRO A 64 -0.50 -10.41 26.46
CA PRO A 64 -0.83 -8.99 26.40
C PRO A 64 -0.26 -8.25 27.61
N VAL A 65 0.41 -7.12 27.37
CA VAL A 65 1.03 -6.33 28.42
C VAL A 65 0.86 -4.83 28.18
N ALA A 66 0.62 -4.07 29.24
CA ALA A 66 0.65 -2.61 29.18
C ALA A 66 2.08 -2.06 29.32
N ALA A 67 2.96 -2.79 30.01
CA ALA A 67 4.35 -2.45 30.27
C ALA A 67 5.20 -3.73 30.41
N ALA A 68 6.40 -3.64 30.95
CA ALA A 68 7.22 -4.84 31.20
C ALA A 68 6.51 -5.80 32.17
N VAL A 69 6.60 -7.11 31.90
CA VAL A 69 5.95 -8.18 32.68
C VAL A 69 7.00 -9.04 33.37
N THR A 70 6.72 -9.53 34.56
CA THR A 70 7.64 -10.42 35.28
C THR A 70 7.24 -11.87 35.06
N ILE A 71 8.17 -12.71 34.62
CA ILE A 71 8.00 -14.16 34.51
C ILE A 71 8.79 -14.86 35.61
N VAL A 72 8.14 -15.78 36.31
CA VAL A 72 8.74 -16.65 37.32
C VAL A 72 8.68 -18.10 36.84
N PHE A 73 9.79 -18.82 36.88
CA PHE A 73 9.88 -20.23 36.46
C PHE A 73 10.96 -20.96 37.26
N ASN A 74 10.89 -22.28 37.36
CA ASN A 74 11.89 -23.06 38.09
C ASN A 74 13.03 -23.51 37.17
N ALA A 75 14.27 -23.29 37.58
CA ALA A 75 15.46 -23.73 36.87
C ALA A 75 16.40 -24.47 37.83
N GLY A 76 16.51 -25.80 37.67
CA GLY A 76 17.35 -26.64 38.54
C GLY A 76 16.86 -26.69 40.00
N GLY A 77 15.54 -26.67 40.22
CA GLY A 77 14.92 -26.68 41.55
C GLY A 77 14.70 -25.31 42.19
N GLU A 78 15.36 -24.26 41.67
CA GLU A 78 15.27 -22.89 42.23
C GLU A 78 14.37 -21.98 41.39
N PRO A 79 13.53 -21.13 42.01
CA PRO A 79 12.73 -20.16 41.28
C PRO A 79 13.60 -19.03 40.70
N ARG A 80 13.48 -18.81 39.40
CA ARG A 80 14.07 -17.69 38.65
C ARG A 80 13.01 -16.65 38.33
N ARG A 81 13.40 -15.38 38.38
CA ARG A 81 12.55 -14.25 38.01
C ARG A 81 13.20 -13.44 36.89
N ARG A 82 12.44 -13.13 35.84
CA ARG A 82 12.88 -12.32 34.68
C ARG A 82 11.87 -11.23 34.40
N LEU A 83 12.34 -10.00 34.21
CA LEU A 83 11.53 -8.89 33.71
C LEU A 83 11.65 -8.87 32.19
N LEU A 84 10.52 -8.94 31.49
CA LEU A 84 10.46 -9.00 30.03
C LEU A 84 9.84 -7.71 29.50
N GLN A 85 10.51 -7.11 28.53
CA GLN A 85 10.02 -5.92 27.83
C GLN A 85 8.93 -6.29 26.83
N ALA A 86 7.94 -5.39 26.71
CA ALA A 86 6.87 -5.49 25.73
C ALA A 86 7.41 -5.49 24.29
N ASN A 87 6.63 -6.09 23.39
CA ASN A 87 6.92 -6.32 21.98
C ASN A 87 8.19 -7.15 21.72
N GLY A 88 8.64 -7.90 22.74
CA GLY A 88 9.76 -8.82 22.66
C GLY A 88 9.32 -10.27 22.47
N ILE A 89 10.18 -11.06 21.83
CA ILE A 89 10.06 -12.50 21.71
C ILE A 89 11.09 -13.14 22.66
N TYR A 90 10.67 -14.11 23.45
CA TYR A 90 11.53 -14.81 24.40
C TYR A 90 11.28 -16.31 24.33
N TYR A 91 12.35 -17.09 24.43
CA TYR A 91 12.24 -18.54 24.37
C TYR A 91 12.91 -19.20 25.57
N PHE A 92 12.25 -20.22 26.10
CA PHE A 92 12.87 -21.15 27.03
C PHE A 92 13.77 -22.10 26.27
N HIS A 93 14.98 -22.31 26.76
CA HIS A 93 15.85 -23.38 26.28
C HIS A 93 16.51 -24.08 27.45
N THR A 94 16.90 -25.34 27.22
CA THR A 94 17.74 -26.08 28.14
C THR A 94 19.19 -25.97 27.69
N ASP A 95 20.09 -25.59 28.59
CA ASP A 95 21.54 -25.71 28.41
C ASP A 95 22.07 -26.71 29.47
N GLY A 96 22.45 -27.91 29.02
CA GLY A 96 22.70 -29.04 29.91
C GLY A 96 21.45 -29.45 30.71
N ASN A 97 21.49 -29.28 32.04
CA ASN A 97 20.35 -29.53 32.95
C ASN A 97 19.66 -28.24 33.43
N LYS A 98 20.03 -27.08 32.89
CA LYS A 98 19.54 -25.78 33.38
C LYS A 98 18.59 -25.16 32.36
N LEU A 99 17.39 -24.84 32.82
CA LEU A 99 16.40 -24.06 32.08
C LEU A 99 16.77 -22.57 32.17
N ASP A 100 16.83 -21.87 31.04
CA ASP A 100 16.91 -20.41 31.01
C ASP A 100 15.87 -19.82 30.06
N LEU A 101 15.65 -18.51 30.19
CA LEU A 101 14.74 -17.73 29.36
C LEU A 101 15.53 -16.59 28.73
N VAL A 102 15.63 -16.63 27.41
CA VAL A 102 16.47 -15.70 26.64
C VAL A 102 15.63 -14.95 25.62
N GLN A 103 16.04 -13.71 25.31
CA GLN A 103 15.39 -12.89 24.31
C GLN A 103 15.85 -13.29 22.90
N HIS A 104 14.91 -13.42 21.97
CA HIS A 104 15.22 -13.53 20.56
C HIS A 104 15.55 -12.13 20.00
N PRO A 105 16.74 -11.93 19.40
CA PRO A 105 17.14 -10.62 18.91
C PRO A 105 16.31 -10.21 17.69
N LEU A 106 15.83 -8.96 17.70
CA LEU A 106 15.14 -8.35 16.56
C LEU A 106 16.06 -7.28 15.93
N PRO A 107 16.55 -7.50 14.69
CA PRO A 107 17.52 -6.60 14.07
C PRO A 107 17.03 -5.15 13.95
N GLY A 108 17.87 -4.20 14.35
CA GLY A 108 17.58 -2.76 14.24
C GLY A 108 16.68 -2.19 15.34
N LEU A 109 16.34 -2.97 16.36
CA LEU A 109 15.66 -2.50 17.56
C LEU A 109 16.61 -2.57 18.77
N PRO A 110 16.81 -1.47 19.53
CA PRO A 110 17.57 -1.53 20.77
C PRO A 110 16.80 -2.33 21.83
N ALA A 111 17.53 -3.11 22.64
CA ALA A 111 16.96 -3.96 23.68
C ALA A 111 16.15 -3.18 24.74
N ASP A 112 16.54 -1.94 25.01
CA ASP A 112 15.98 -1.10 26.08
C ASP A 112 15.13 0.09 25.56
N ARG A 113 14.43 -0.07 24.43
CA ARG A 113 13.60 1.02 23.88
C ARG A 113 12.52 1.45 24.90
N PRO A 114 12.46 2.73 25.32
CA PRO A 114 11.42 3.21 26.20
C PRO A 114 10.05 3.09 25.53
N MET A 115 9.10 2.47 26.23
CA MET A 115 7.73 2.34 25.76
C MET A 115 6.97 3.68 25.84
N PRO A 116 6.01 3.94 24.93
CA PRO A 116 4.98 4.95 25.16
C PRO A 116 4.25 4.65 26.47
N LYS A 117 3.76 5.68 27.16
CA LYS A 117 2.98 5.49 28.39
C LYS A 117 1.81 4.52 28.11
N PRO A 118 1.59 3.50 28.96
CA PRO A 118 0.49 2.57 28.78
C PRO A 118 -0.84 3.31 28.70
N PRO A 119 -1.82 2.78 27.93
CA PRO A 119 -3.16 3.32 27.99
C PRO A 119 -3.69 3.24 29.42
N SER A 120 -4.47 4.25 29.82
CA SER A 120 -5.06 4.34 31.17
C SER A 120 -6.03 3.18 31.50
N ARG A 121 -6.43 2.39 30.50
CA ARG A 121 -7.16 1.12 30.66
C ARG A 121 -6.61 0.05 29.70
N PRO A 122 -6.38 -1.19 30.18
CA PRO A 122 -6.21 -2.36 29.32
C PRO A 122 -7.46 -2.53 28.44
N ARG A 123 -7.28 -2.69 27.12
CA ARG A 123 -8.38 -3.01 26.20
C ARG A 123 -8.48 -4.52 26.04
N ASP A 124 -9.50 -5.11 26.67
CA ASP A 124 -9.84 -6.54 26.55
C ASP A 124 -10.76 -6.84 25.35
N ASP A 125 -11.21 -5.82 24.63
CA ASP A 125 -12.18 -5.97 23.53
C ASP A 125 -11.59 -6.77 22.37
N LEU A 126 -12.38 -7.60 21.71
CA LEU A 126 -11.95 -8.41 20.58
C LEU A 126 -12.17 -7.67 19.25
N CYS A 127 -11.22 -7.75 18.29
CA CYS A 127 -11.51 -7.29 16.92
C CYS A 127 -12.34 -8.35 16.20
N THR A 128 -13.49 -7.99 15.63
CA THR A 128 -14.26 -8.90 14.77
C THR A 128 -14.20 -8.46 13.31
N ILE A 129 -13.70 -9.33 12.44
CA ILE A 129 -13.66 -9.15 10.99
C ILE A 129 -14.82 -9.91 10.36
N PRO A 130 -15.81 -9.22 9.74
CA PRO A 130 -16.90 -9.91 9.07
C PRO A 130 -16.42 -10.58 7.79
N VAL A 131 -16.82 -11.83 7.60
CA VAL A 131 -16.44 -12.72 6.49
C VAL A 131 -17.67 -13.14 5.68
N LYS A 132 -17.52 -13.14 4.36
CA LYS A 132 -18.46 -13.74 3.41
C LYS A 132 -17.83 -14.98 2.81
N ILE A 133 -18.44 -16.15 3.02
CA ILE A 133 -17.97 -17.41 2.42
C ILE A 133 -18.66 -17.60 1.07
N LEU A 134 -17.90 -17.93 0.03
CA LEU A 134 -18.48 -18.32 -1.24
C LEU A 134 -17.92 -19.66 -1.69
N VAL A 135 -18.72 -20.40 -2.45
CA VAL A 135 -18.31 -21.62 -3.15
C VAL A 135 -18.51 -21.45 -4.65
N ASP A 136 -17.68 -22.09 -5.47
CA ASP A 136 -17.94 -22.11 -6.91
C ASP A 136 -19.04 -23.11 -7.29
N ASP A 137 -19.45 -23.07 -8.55
CA ASP A 137 -20.38 -24.00 -9.17
C ASP A 137 -19.86 -25.45 -9.24
N LYS A 138 -18.62 -25.71 -8.79
CA LYS A 138 -18.02 -27.05 -8.72
C LYS A 138 -18.09 -27.67 -7.32
N GLU A 139 -18.63 -26.96 -6.33
CA GLU A 139 -18.94 -27.55 -5.03
C GLU A 139 -20.00 -28.66 -5.21
N PRO A 140 -19.66 -29.93 -4.95
CA PRO A 140 -20.51 -31.06 -5.32
C PRO A 140 -21.67 -31.31 -4.35
N THR A 141 -21.69 -30.62 -3.20
CA THR A 141 -22.71 -30.84 -2.17
C THR A 141 -23.78 -29.75 -2.18
N VAL A 142 -24.95 -30.07 -1.66
CA VAL A 142 -26.04 -29.09 -1.50
C VAL A 142 -25.68 -28.04 -0.45
N ARG A 143 -26.26 -26.84 -0.57
CA ARG A 143 -25.99 -25.69 0.30
C ARG A 143 -25.90 -26.00 1.79
N ARG A 144 -26.90 -26.72 2.33
CA ARG A 144 -26.95 -27.08 3.75
C ARG A 144 -25.69 -27.82 4.22
N VAL A 145 -25.12 -28.68 3.38
CA VAL A 145 -23.97 -29.54 3.73
C VAL A 145 -22.68 -28.74 3.68
N TRP A 146 -22.40 -28.05 2.57
CA TRP A 146 -21.18 -27.26 2.47
C TRP A 146 -21.17 -26.08 3.43
N GLU A 147 -22.31 -25.40 3.62
CA GLU A 147 -22.37 -24.22 4.48
C GLU A 147 -22.00 -24.56 5.92
N LYS A 148 -22.52 -25.68 6.44
CA LYS A 148 -22.16 -26.18 7.76
C LYS A 148 -20.65 -26.44 7.86
N ARG A 149 -20.08 -27.19 6.89
CA ARG A 149 -18.66 -27.56 6.86
C ARG A 149 -17.74 -26.34 6.86
N TYR A 150 -17.99 -25.36 5.99
CA TYR A 150 -17.11 -24.18 5.91
C TYR A 150 -17.30 -23.24 7.10
N ARG A 151 -18.49 -23.15 7.70
CA ARG A 151 -18.69 -22.40 8.95
C ARG A 151 -17.93 -23.03 10.12
N GLU A 152 -17.97 -24.35 10.25
CA GLU A 152 -17.22 -25.09 11.28
C GLU A 152 -15.71 -24.88 11.13
N ARG A 153 -15.18 -25.08 9.91
CA ARG A 153 -13.76 -24.83 9.62
C ARG A 153 -13.36 -23.38 9.89
N MET A 154 -14.19 -22.42 9.50
CA MET A 154 -13.91 -20.99 9.72
C MET A 154 -13.92 -20.64 11.21
N ALA A 155 -14.81 -21.25 12.00
CA ALA A 155 -14.84 -21.07 13.45
C ALA A 155 -13.57 -21.61 14.09
N GLU A 156 -13.13 -22.82 13.73
CA GLU A 156 -11.89 -23.41 14.24
C GLU A 156 -10.65 -22.61 13.83
N ALA A 157 -10.57 -22.15 12.57
CA ALA A 157 -9.51 -21.27 12.11
C ALA A 157 -9.49 -19.94 12.88
N SER A 158 -10.67 -19.37 13.14
CA SER A 158 -10.80 -18.14 13.93
C SER A 158 -10.35 -18.32 15.37
N GLU A 159 -10.67 -19.44 16.02
CA GLU A 159 -10.22 -19.73 17.39
C GLU A 159 -8.69 -19.86 17.47
N ILE A 160 -8.07 -20.49 16.47
CA ILE A 160 -6.61 -20.57 16.38
C ILE A 160 -6.02 -19.15 16.32
N ILE A 161 -6.49 -18.31 15.39
CA ILE A 161 -5.96 -16.96 15.20
C ILE A 161 -6.23 -16.06 16.42
N GLU A 162 -7.41 -16.17 17.02
CA GLU A 162 -7.81 -15.39 18.19
C GLU A 162 -6.82 -15.57 19.35
N ARG A 163 -6.34 -16.81 19.59
CA ARG A 163 -5.32 -17.09 20.60
C ARG A 163 -3.99 -16.37 20.36
N HIS A 164 -3.66 -16.07 19.10
CA HIS A 164 -2.41 -15.41 18.74
C HIS A 164 -2.51 -13.87 18.76
N CYS A 165 -3.65 -13.29 18.42
CA CYS A 165 -3.73 -11.83 18.19
C CYS A 165 -5.03 -11.14 18.60
N ARG A 166 -5.98 -11.84 19.26
CA ARG A 166 -7.27 -11.25 19.66
C ARG A 166 -8.07 -10.67 18.49
N VAL A 167 -7.94 -11.31 17.32
CA VAL A 167 -8.76 -11.06 16.13
C VAL A 167 -9.64 -12.29 15.89
N ARG A 168 -10.93 -12.06 15.74
CA ARG A 168 -11.94 -13.07 15.41
C ARG A 168 -12.49 -12.80 14.02
N PHE A 169 -12.70 -13.87 13.26
CA PHE A 169 -13.40 -13.80 12.00
C PHE A 169 -14.82 -14.35 12.17
N GLN A 170 -15.81 -13.60 11.73
CA GLN A 170 -17.22 -13.96 11.89
C GLN A 170 -17.90 -14.08 10.52
N VAL A 171 -18.48 -15.24 10.23
CA VAL A 171 -19.21 -15.45 8.97
C VAL A 171 -20.58 -14.77 9.02
N VAL A 172 -20.71 -13.65 8.32
CA VAL A 172 -21.95 -12.84 8.27
C VAL A 172 -22.80 -13.11 7.03
N SER A 173 -22.20 -13.69 5.99
CA SER A 173 -22.88 -13.97 4.72
C SER A 173 -22.27 -15.19 4.05
N VAL A 174 -23.07 -15.91 3.25
CA VAL A 174 -22.60 -16.99 2.40
C VAL A 174 -23.23 -16.88 1.01
N GLY A 175 -22.55 -17.39 -0.02
CA GLY A 175 -23.05 -17.38 -1.38
C GLY A 175 -22.35 -18.37 -2.30
N ALA A 176 -22.62 -18.25 -3.59
CA ALA A 176 -21.93 -19.00 -4.62
C ALA A 176 -21.55 -18.08 -5.79
N TRP A 177 -20.58 -18.48 -6.60
CA TRP A 177 -20.24 -17.80 -7.86
C TRP A 177 -20.01 -18.80 -9.00
N THR A 178 -20.20 -18.36 -10.23
CA THR A 178 -19.89 -19.15 -11.42
C THR A 178 -18.43 -18.95 -11.82
N SER A 179 -17.65 -20.01 -11.78
CA SER A 179 -16.22 -20.04 -12.09
C SER A 179 -15.95 -20.40 -13.57
N ASN A 180 -14.79 -20.02 -14.10
CA ASN A 180 -14.39 -20.37 -15.47
C ASN A 180 -13.69 -21.73 -15.52
N ASP A 181 -14.27 -22.66 -16.28
CA ASP A 181 -13.76 -24.04 -16.42
C ASP A 181 -12.45 -24.15 -17.22
N GLY A 182 -12.08 -23.09 -17.93
CA GLY A 182 -10.84 -23.03 -18.72
C GLY A 182 -9.60 -22.62 -17.94
N ALA A 183 -9.73 -22.21 -16.67
CA ALA A 183 -8.62 -21.66 -15.90
C ALA A 183 -7.59 -22.74 -15.52
N ARG A 184 -6.34 -22.57 -15.94
CA ARG A 184 -5.26 -23.55 -15.70
C ARG A 184 -4.42 -23.26 -14.47
N GLU A 185 -4.54 -22.04 -13.92
CA GLU A 185 -3.77 -21.58 -12.77
C GLU A 185 -4.69 -20.98 -11.71
N LEU A 186 -4.36 -21.16 -10.43
CA LEU A 186 -5.15 -20.62 -9.32
C LEU A 186 -5.22 -19.08 -9.37
N ARG A 187 -4.19 -18.42 -9.91
CA ARG A 187 -4.17 -16.96 -10.09
C ARG A 187 -5.30 -16.46 -11.01
N GLN A 188 -5.56 -17.18 -12.10
CA GLN A 188 -6.60 -16.80 -13.07
C GLN A 188 -7.99 -16.88 -12.43
N LEU A 189 -8.24 -17.94 -11.66
CA LEU A 189 -9.49 -18.07 -10.89
C LEU A 189 -9.61 -17.00 -9.81
N PHE A 190 -8.51 -16.64 -9.16
CA PHE A 190 -8.53 -15.61 -8.13
C PHE A 190 -8.88 -14.24 -8.71
N GLU A 191 -8.34 -13.88 -9.88
CA GLU A 191 -8.66 -12.62 -10.58
C GLU A 191 -10.11 -12.56 -11.05
N GLU A 192 -10.63 -13.68 -11.52
CA GLU A 192 -12.05 -13.81 -11.84
C GLU A 192 -12.93 -13.64 -10.59
N PHE A 193 -12.55 -14.28 -9.49
CA PHE A 193 -13.25 -14.17 -8.22
C PHE A 193 -13.28 -12.72 -7.72
N GLU A 194 -12.14 -12.03 -7.75
CA GLU A 194 -12.01 -10.60 -7.41
C GLU A 194 -12.96 -9.73 -8.26
N ARG A 195 -13.07 -10.00 -9.56
CA ARG A 195 -13.94 -9.25 -10.48
C ARG A 195 -15.43 -9.54 -10.27
N LYS A 196 -15.79 -10.80 -10.04
CA LYS A 196 -17.20 -11.23 -9.99
C LYS A 196 -17.83 -11.07 -8.61
N VAL A 197 -17.04 -11.06 -7.55
CA VAL A 197 -17.55 -11.15 -6.17
C VAL A 197 -17.38 -9.83 -5.44
N ASN A 198 -18.51 -9.27 -5.02
CA ASN A 198 -18.54 -8.19 -4.04
C ASN A 198 -18.46 -8.76 -2.60
N PRO A 199 -17.44 -8.36 -1.80
CA PRO A 199 -17.32 -8.77 -0.39
C PRO A 199 -18.47 -8.31 0.51
N ALA A 200 -19.12 -7.19 0.18
CA ALA A 200 -20.19 -6.64 1.01
C ALA A 200 -21.32 -7.68 1.27
N PRO A 201 -21.91 -7.69 2.48
CA PRO A 201 -21.69 -6.76 3.60
C PRO A 201 -20.45 -7.08 4.46
N ALA A 202 -19.64 -8.07 4.09
CA ALA A 202 -18.42 -8.44 4.81
C ALA A 202 -17.21 -7.59 4.40
N ARG A 203 -16.16 -7.63 5.22
CA ARG A 203 -14.86 -6.99 4.94
C ARG A 203 -13.95 -7.90 4.10
N LEU A 204 -14.14 -9.20 4.22
CA LEU A 204 -13.35 -10.24 3.57
C LEU A 204 -14.28 -11.27 2.91
N ALA A 205 -14.10 -11.49 1.61
CA ALA A 205 -14.68 -12.60 0.88
C ALA A 205 -13.68 -13.77 0.81
N ILE A 206 -14.11 -14.97 1.20
CA ILE A 206 -13.31 -16.19 1.08
C ILE A 206 -14.03 -17.12 0.12
N GLY A 207 -13.44 -17.35 -1.05
CA GLY A 207 -13.93 -18.29 -2.05
C GLY A 207 -13.30 -19.66 -1.85
N PHE A 208 -14.11 -20.71 -1.93
CA PHE A 208 -13.66 -22.11 -1.98
C PHE A 208 -13.97 -22.68 -3.36
N THR A 209 -12.93 -23.04 -4.13
CA THR A 209 -13.08 -23.58 -5.50
C THR A 209 -12.93 -25.09 -5.54
N GLY A 210 -13.89 -25.76 -6.17
CA GLY A 210 -13.89 -27.19 -6.46
C GLY A 210 -13.20 -27.58 -7.78
N GLN A 211 -12.53 -26.66 -8.48
CA GLN A 211 -11.86 -26.91 -9.77
C GLN A 211 -10.56 -27.75 -9.67
N TYR A 212 -10.62 -28.92 -9.01
CA TYR A 212 -9.43 -29.74 -8.78
C TYR A 212 -8.86 -30.39 -10.05
N GLN A 213 -9.70 -30.74 -11.03
CA GLN A 213 -9.23 -31.43 -12.26
C GLN A 213 -8.39 -30.50 -13.13
N THR A 214 -8.83 -29.25 -13.28
CA THR A 214 -8.20 -28.25 -14.13
C THR A 214 -6.88 -27.76 -13.56
N LEU A 215 -6.75 -27.73 -12.23
CA LEU A 215 -5.58 -27.25 -11.50
C LEU A 215 -4.65 -28.36 -11.00
N ARG A 216 -4.77 -29.60 -11.52
CA ARG A 216 -4.09 -30.78 -10.96
C ARG A 216 -2.56 -30.64 -10.85
N GLU A 217 -1.93 -29.94 -11.78
CA GLU A 217 -0.47 -29.73 -11.83
C GLU A 217 -0.01 -28.50 -11.02
N GLU A 218 -0.94 -27.63 -10.61
CA GLU A 218 -0.64 -26.45 -9.79
C GLU A 218 -0.46 -26.85 -8.32
N LYS A 219 0.67 -26.47 -7.73
CA LYS A 219 1.00 -26.72 -6.33
C LYS A 219 0.34 -25.71 -5.39
N ARG A 220 0.07 -24.49 -5.86
CA ARG A 220 -0.56 -23.44 -5.04
C ARG A 220 -1.98 -23.84 -4.65
N MET A 221 -2.29 -23.53 -3.40
CA MET A 221 -3.50 -24.01 -2.74
C MET A 221 -4.39 -22.92 -2.19
N GLY A 222 -3.79 -21.84 -1.76
CA GLY A 222 -4.47 -20.61 -1.44
C GLY A 222 -3.87 -19.46 -2.24
N GLY A 223 -4.63 -18.38 -2.31
CA GLY A 223 -4.21 -17.13 -2.90
C GLY A 223 -4.78 -15.97 -2.13
N THR A 224 -3.89 -15.11 -1.65
CA THR A 224 -4.17 -13.74 -1.22
C THR A 224 -3.26 -12.74 -1.94
N ARG A 225 -3.72 -11.50 -2.13
CA ARG A 225 -2.86 -10.43 -2.66
C ARG A 225 -1.93 -9.85 -1.60
N GLY A 226 -2.16 -10.18 -0.32
CA GLY A 226 -1.38 -9.72 0.82
C GLY A 226 -2.27 -9.27 1.97
N PRO A 227 -1.74 -8.46 2.89
CA PRO A 227 -2.45 -8.05 4.09
C PRO A 227 -3.67 -7.19 3.77
N PHE A 228 -4.76 -7.41 4.50
CA PHE A 228 -6.02 -6.68 4.43
C PHE A 228 -6.73 -6.71 3.06
N HIS A 229 -6.25 -7.52 2.12
CA HIS A 229 -6.92 -7.67 0.83
C HIS A 229 -8.34 -8.21 1.02
N SER A 230 -9.31 -7.71 0.27
CA SER A 230 -10.72 -8.04 0.51
C SER A 230 -11.14 -9.44 0.04
N HIS A 231 -10.24 -10.19 -0.59
CA HIS A 231 -10.53 -11.50 -1.15
C HIS A 231 -9.44 -12.52 -0.80
N ILE A 232 -9.84 -13.74 -0.52
CA ILE A 232 -8.98 -14.93 -0.45
C ILE A 232 -9.64 -16.01 -1.30
N LEU A 233 -8.86 -16.75 -2.08
CA LEU A 233 -9.33 -17.94 -2.78
C LEU A 233 -8.58 -19.17 -2.29
N ILE A 234 -9.31 -20.20 -1.89
CA ILE A 234 -8.76 -21.49 -1.43
C ILE A 234 -9.26 -22.59 -2.34
N ARG A 235 -8.34 -23.47 -2.75
CA ARG A 235 -8.66 -24.66 -3.52
C ARG A 235 -9.06 -25.79 -2.60
N GLU A 236 -10.25 -26.33 -2.83
CA GLU A 236 -10.68 -27.57 -2.20
C GLU A 236 -10.11 -28.74 -3.01
N TRP A 237 -9.01 -29.34 -2.54
CA TRP A 237 -8.48 -30.57 -3.16
C TRP A 237 -9.55 -31.67 -3.25
N GLY A 238 -9.34 -32.63 -4.15
CA GLY A 238 -10.12 -33.86 -4.23
C GLY A 238 -10.15 -34.65 -2.91
N ARG A 239 -10.94 -35.73 -2.88
CA ARG A 239 -11.29 -36.55 -1.68
C ARG A 239 -10.14 -37.06 -0.80
N GLN A 240 -8.87 -36.85 -1.17
CA GLN A 240 -7.68 -37.38 -0.50
C GLN A 240 -7.06 -36.43 0.55
N VAL A 241 -7.51 -35.17 0.64
CA VAL A 241 -7.03 -34.20 1.66
C VAL A 241 -7.91 -34.23 2.88
N ALA A 242 -7.28 -34.44 4.03
CA ALA A 242 -7.95 -34.50 5.32
C ALA A 242 -8.35 -33.09 5.80
N GLU A 243 -9.37 -33.02 6.65
CA GLU A 243 -9.86 -31.73 7.18
C GLU A 243 -8.77 -30.90 7.91
N PRO A 244 -7.84 -31.49 8.71
CA PRO A 244 -6.76 -30.73 9.32
C PRO A 244 -5.86 -29.98 8.32
N GLU A 245 -5.62 -30.55 7.14
CA GLU A 245 -4.84 -29.89 6.09
C GLU A 245 -5.62 -28.73 5.45
N ARG A 246 -6.95 -28.85 5.35
CA ARG A 246 -7.81 -27.76 4.84
C ARG A 246 -7.90 -26.61 5.83
N LEU A 247 -8.01 -26.95 7.11
CA LEU A 247 -7.96 -25.99 8.21
C LEU A 247 -6.61 -25.25 8.22
N GLU A 248 -5.51 -26.00 8.12
CA GLU A 248 -4.16 -25.45 8.08
C GLU A 248 -3.98 -24.45 6.93
N MET A 249 -4.43 -24.81 5.73
CA MET A 249 -4.42 -23.91 4.57
C MET A 249 -5.20 -22.62 4.82
N LEU A 250 -6.40 -22.72 5.40
CA LEU A 250 -7.22 -21.56 5.73
C LEU A 250 -6.51 -20.65 6.76
N VAL A 251 -5.93 -21.24 7.81
CA VAL A 251 -5.17 -20.48 8.82
C VAL A 251 -3.94 -19.81 8.21
N HIS A 252 -3.24 -20.47 7.27
CA HIS A 252 -2.11 -19.90 6.55
C HIS A 252 -2.50 -18.64 5.76
N GLU A 253 -3.56 -18.71 4.94
CA GLU A 253 -4.02 -17.57 4.14
C GLU A 253 -4.56 -16.41 4.99
N LEU A 254 -5.28 -16.72 6.07
CA LEU A 254 -5.72 -15.72 7.04
C LEU A 254 -4.53 -15.08 7.78
N GLY A 255 -3.47 -15.86 8.03
CA GLY A 255 -2.20 -15.36 8.54
C GLY A 255 -1.60 -14.31 7.61
N HIS A 256 -1.49 -14.63 6.31
CA HIS A 256 -1.04 -13.66 5.30
C HIS A 256 -1.93 -12.41 5.25
N PHE A 257 -3.26 -12.56 5.33
CA PHE A 257 -4.20 -11.43 5.40
C PHE A 257 -3.94 -10.52 6.62
N LEU A 258 -3.48 -11.07 7.75
CA LEU A 258 -3.13 -10.30 8.95
C LEU A 258 -1.65 -9.87 9.01
N GLY A 259 -0.85 -10.10 7.96
CA GLY A 259 0.54 -9.65 7.90
C GLY A 259 1.59 -10.72 8.18
N ALA A 260 1.21 -11.96 8.52
CA ALA A 260 2.20 -13.03 8.67
C ALA A 260 2.89 -13.34 7.32
N VAL A 261 4.16 -13.73 7.38
CA VAL A 261 4.99 -14.11 6.22
C VAL A 261 5.57 -15.49 6.44
N HIS A 262 6.15 -16.08 5.39
CA HIS A 262 6.66 -17.44 5.54
C HIS A 262 7.75 -17.56 6.61
N SER A 263 7.76 -18.70 7.28
CA SER A 263 8.65 -19.02 8.38
C SER A 263 9.47 -20.29 8.08
N PRO A 264 10.76 -20.34 8.46
CA PRO A 264 11.57 -21.54 8.36
C PRO A 264 11.24 -22.56 9.46
N GLU A 265 10.47 -22.17 10.48
CA GLU A 265 10.09 -23.08 11.56
C GLU A 265 9.08 -24.13 11.06
N HIS A 266 9.50 -25.39 11.00
CA HIS A 266 8.66 -26.50 10.53
C HIS A 266 7.35 -26.67 11.32
N GLN A 267 7.27 -26.23 12.57
CA GLN A 267 6.04 -26.31 13.37
C GLN A 267 5.08 -25.13 13.11
N SER A 268 5.47 -24.16 12.29
CA SER A 268 4.61 -23.03 11.94
C SER A 268 3.65 -23.40 10.81
N VAL A 269 2.42 -22.91 10.94
CA VAL A 269 1.46 -22.87 9.83
C VAL A 269 1.98 -22.04 8.66
N MET A 270 2.90 -21.10 8.90
CA MET A 270 3.48 -20.24 7.87
C MET A 270 4.69 -20.85 7.15
N ARG A 271 4.92 -22.17 7.22
CA ARG A 271 5.94 -22.78 6.36
C ARG A 271 5.56 -22.67 4.86
N PRO A 272 6.52 -22.57 3.93
CA PRO A 272 6.21 -22.39 2.50
C PRO A 272 5.40 -23.53 1.88
N ASP A 273 5.69 -24.77 2.26
CA ASP A 273 5.06 -25.96 1.69
C ASP A 273 3.92 -26.45 2.59
N VAL A 274 2.74 -25.87 2.42
CA VAL A 274 1.51 -26.33 3.10
C VAL A 274 0.82 -27.41 2.26
N GLY A 275 0.30 -28.46 2.91
CA GLY A 275 -0.23 -29.65 2.22
C GLY A 275 0.75 -30.83 2.12
N ASP A 276 1.83 -30.77 2.88
CA ASP A 276 2.84 -31.82 3.10
C ASP A 276 2.37 -32.94 4.05
N ARG A 277 1.09 -32.95 4.44
CA ARG A 277 0.44 -33.87 5.38
C ARG A 277 0.89 -33.73 6.84
N GLN A 278 1.67 -32.72 7.20
CA GLN A 278 2.16 -32.54 8.57
C GLN A 278 1.02 -32.37 9.58
N SER A 279 -0.05 -31.68 9.21
CA SER A 279 -1.26 -31.51 10.03
C SER A 279 -2.07 -32.78 10.30
N ARG A 280 -1.71 -33.91 9.68
CA ARG A 280 -2.27 -35.23 10.03
C ARG A 280 -1.61 -35.83 11.27
N ALA A 281 -0.40 -35.38 11.62
CA ALA A 281 0.32 -35.91 12.76
C ALA A 281 -0.26 -35.38 14.07
N ARG A 282 -0.55 -36.27 15.04
CA ARG A 282 -1.07 -35.88 16.36
C ARG A 282 -0.17 -34.91 17.14
N ALA A 283 1.13 -34.93 16.84
CA ALA A 283 2.11 -34.06 17.49
C ALA A 283 2.12 -32.63 16.92
N PHE A 284 1.59 -32.41 15.72
CA PHE A 284 1.54 -31.10 15.10
C PHE A 284 0.31 -30.32 15.58
N ARG A 285 0.52 -29.08 16.00
CA ARG A 285 -0.54 -28.16 16.38
C ARG A 285 -0.55 -27.01 15.36
N ILE A 286 -1.68 -26.80 14.69
CA ILE A 286 -1.83 -25.68 13.75
C ILE A 286 -1.77 -24.37 14.55
N GLY A 287 -0.75 -23.56 14.27
CA GLY A 287 -0.49 -22.30 14.96
C GLY A 287 0.71 -21.58 14.34
N PHE A 288 1.00 -20.39 14.84
CA PHE A 288 2.06 -19.53 14.31
C PHE A 288 3.34 -19.63 15.13
N ASP A 289 4.49 -19.48 14.48
CA ASP A 289 5.77 -19.25 15.15
C ASP A 289 5.79 -17.92 15.92
N ALA A 290 6.77 -17.77 16.81
CA ALA A 290 6.87 -16.59 17.67
C ALA A 290 7.06 -15.26 16.90
N PRO A 291 7.91 -15.17 15.84
CA PRO A 291 8.00 -13.99 14.99
C PRO A 291 6.67 -13.58 14.35
N ASN A 292 5.96 -14.52 13.71
CA ASN A 292 4.66 -14.22 13.12
C ASN A 292 3.59 -13.92 14.17
N THR A 293 3.63 -14.56 15.35
CA THR A 293 2.71 -14.22 16.46
C THR A 293 2.87 -12.75 16.90
N LEU A 294 4.11 -12.25 16.99
CA LEU A 294 4.35 -10.83 17.28
C LEU A 294 3.73 -9.92 16.20
N VAL A 295 3.92 -10.25 14.92
CA VAL A 295 3.34 -9.49 13.80
C VAL A 295 1.81 -9.47 13.87
N LEU A 296 1.19 -10.65 13.99
CA LEU A 296 -0.26 -10.80 14.06
C LEU A 296 -0.83 -10.00 15.23
N PHE A 297 -0.20 -10.07 16.41
CA PHE A 297 -0.67 -9.34 17.57
C PHE A 297 -0.59 -7.83 17.35
N LEU A 298 0.55 -7.30 16.91
CA LEU A 298 0.71 -5.87 16.65
C LEU A 298 -0.27 -5.35 15.60
N VAL A 299 -0.52 -6.13 14.54
CA VAL A 299 -1.55 -5.80 13.54
C VAL A 299 -2.96 -5.85 14.15
N GLY A 300 -3.25 -6.89 14.93
CA GLY A 300 -4.51 -7.04 15.65
C GLY A 300 -4.81 -5.86 16.58
N GLU A 301 -3.80 -5.38 17.32
CA GLU A 301 -3.91 -4.19 18.16
C GLU A 301 -4.34 -2.95 17.37
N GLU A 302 -3.73 -2.73 16.21
CA GLU A 302 -4.06 -1.60 15.33
C GLU A 302 -5.44 -1.74 14.69
N LEU A 303 -5.87 -2.96 14.37
CA LEU A 303 -7.24 -3.21 13.92
C LEU A 303 -8.28 -2.91 15.02
N ARG A 304 -7.93 -3.11 16.30
CA ARG A 304 -8.79 -2.80 17.46
C ARG A 304 -8.80 -1.32 17.82
N SER A 305 -7.68 -0.63 17.63
CA SER A 305 -7.49 0.70 18.20
C SER A 305 -8.02 1.84 17.35
N ARG A 306 -8.27 1.58 16.05
CA ARG A 306 -8.56 2.60 15.04
C ARG A 306 -10.06 2.77 14.80
N THR A 307 -10.43 4.01 14.47
CA THR A 307 -11.77 4.38 14.01
C THR A 307 -11.97 4.12 12.51
N ARG A 308 -10.89 4.08 11.72
CA ARG A 308 -10.90 3.76 10.29
C ARG A 308 -10.30 2.38 10.04
N PRO A 309 -10.87 1.58 9.11
CA PRO A 309 -10.32 0.27 8.75
C PRO A 309 -8.87 0.38 8.27
N LEU A 310 -8.04 -0.57 8.70
CA LEU A 310 -6.69 -0.73 8.17
C LEU A 310 -6.78 -1.43 6.79
N MET A 311 -6.26 -0.78 5.77
CA MET A 311 -6.28 -1.25 4.37
C MET A 311 -4.88 -1.59 3.86
N HIS A 312 -3.84 -0.98 4.43
CA HIS A 312 -2.45 -1.19 4.03
C HIS A 312 -1.50 -1.22 5.24
N LEU A 313 -0.43 -2.02 5.16
CA LEU A 313 0.57 -2.10 6.23
C LEU A 313 1.27 -0.76 6.50
N CYS A 314 1.44 0.09 5.48
CA CYS A 314 2.08 1.40 5.65
C CYS A 314 1.31 2.36 6.57
N GLN A 315 0.01 2.12 6.79
CA GLN A 315 -0.86 2.88 7.70
C GLN A 315 -0.59 2.56 9.17
N LEU A 316 0.15 1.49 9.47
CA LEU A 316 0.54 1.16 10.84
C LEU A 316 1.39 2.29 11.44
N PRO A 317 1.29 2.55 12.76
CA PRO A 317 2.14 3.52 13.44
C PRO A 317 3.62 3.18 13.30
N SER A 318 4.50 4.19 13.39
CA SER A 318 5.96 4.02 13.26
C SER A 318 6.51 2.93 14.19
N ALA A 319 6.08 2.92 15.46
CA ALA A 319 6.50 1.92 16.44
C ALA A 319 6.16 0.48 16.02
N ALA A 320 4.95 0.23 15.51
CA ALA A 320 4.55 -1.09 15.00
C ALA A 320 5.34 -1.44 13.72
N LYS A 321 5.49 -0.48 12.79
CA LYS A 321 6.28 -0.68 11.56
C LYS A 321 7.73 -1.06 11.87
N ASP A 322 8.35 -0.47 12.88
CA ASP A 322 9.72 -0.81 13.26
C ASP A 322 9.86 -2.29 13.67
N HIS A 323 8.91 -2.81 14.47
CA HIS A 323 8.89 -4.22 14.88
C HIS A 323 8.62 -5.16 13.72
N LEU A 324 7.62 -4.86 12.88
CA LEU A 324 7.34 -5.66 11.69
C LEU A 324 8.54 -5.66 10.73
N ARG A 325 9.23 -4.53 10.55
CA ARG A 325 10.47 -4.47 9.74
C ARG A 325 11.56 -5.37 10.31
N ALA A 326 11.76 -5.36 11.63
CA ALA A 326 12.76 -6.20 12.27
C ALA A 326 12.44 -7.70 12.08
N VAL A 327 11.19 -8.09 12.29
CA VAL A 327 10.71 -9.47 12.06
C VAL A 327 10.87 -9.88 10.60
N TYR A 328 10.36 -9.09 9.65
CA TYR A 328 10.43 -9.46 8.23
C TYR A 328 11.87 -9.49 7.71
N ARG A 329 12.77 -8.62 8.17
CA ARG A 329 14.20 -8.70 7.81
C ARG A 329 14.83 -9.98 8.35
N SER A 330 14.50 -10.36 9.58
CA SER A 330 14.97 -11.62 10.18
C SER A 330 14.50 -12.83 9.37
N LEU A 331 13.20 -12.90 9.05
CA LEU A 331 12.63 -13.99 8.25
C LEU A 331 13.15 -14.02 6.81
N ALA A 332 13.32 -12.86 6.17
CA ALA A 332 13.92 -12.77 4.83
C ALA A 332 15.38 -13.25 4.83
N ALA A 333 16.15 -12.93 5.88
CA ALA A 333 17.53 -13.41 6.01
C ALA A 333 17.60 -14.92 6.25
N ALA A 334 16.66 -15.48 7.03
CA ALA A 334 16.58 -16.92 7.26
C ALA A 334 16.08 -17.70 6.03
N MET A 335 15.42 -17.03 5.08
CA MET A 335 14.85 -17.63 3.87
C MET A 335 15.18 -16.82 2.61
N PRO A 336 16.45 -16.80 2.14
CA PRO A 336 16.90 -15.91 1.07
C PRO A 336 16.27 -16.16 -0.32
N GLY A 337 15.57 -17.27 -0.52
CA GLY A 337 14.82 -17.58 -1.76
C GLY A 337 13.32 -17.28 -1.68
N ASP A 338 12.81 -16.94 -0.50
CA ASP A 338 11.39 -16.66 -0.32
C ASP A 338 11.03 -15.20 -0.59
N SER A 339 9.85 -14.97 -1.16
CA SER A 339 9.41 -13.64 -1.57
C SER A 339 8.40 -12.97 -0.63
N ALA A 340 7.84 -13.68 0.36
CA ALA A 340 6.78 -13.16 1.21
C ALA A 340 7.28 -12.01 2.09
N ALA A 341 8.36 -12.23 2.84
CA ALA A 341 8.93 -11.22 3.72
C ALA A 341 9.46 -9.97 2.96
N PRO A 342 10.24 -10.10 1.87
CA PRO A 342 10.62 -8.96 1.05
C PRO A 342 9.43 -8.18 0.48
N LYS A 343 8.37 -8.87 0.02
CA LYS A 343 7.15 -8.23 -0.49
C LYS A 343 6.47 -7.38 0.58
N TYR A 344 6.34 -7.90 1.80
CA TYR A 344 5.65 -7.21 2.89
C TYR A 344 6.50 -6.06 3.48
N LEU A 345 7.83 -6.20 3.55
CA LEU A 345 8.73 -5.08 3.84
C LEU A 345 8.46 -3.90 2.89
N ALA A 346 8.39 -4.20 1.60
CA ALA A 346 8.16 -3.16 0.62
C ALA A 346 6.74 -2.57 0.69
N MET A 347 5.75 -3.30 1.24
CA MET A 347 4.41 -2.77 1.54
C MET A 347 4.39 -1.88 2.79
N ILE A 348 5.20 -2.17 3.81
CA ILE A 348 5.35 -1.31 4.99
C ILE A 348 5.98 0.03 4.61
N ASP A 349 6.96 -0.01 3.72
CA ASP A 349 7.71 1.17 3.28
C ASP A 349 7.00 1.93 2.14
N GLN A 350 5.80 1.50 1.71
CA GLN A 350 4.95 2.28 0.81
C GLN A 350 4.56 3.62 1.45
N SER A 351 4.61 4.69 0.66
CA SER A 351 3.92 5.94 0.99
C SER A 351 2.50 5.86 0.42
N LEU A 352 1.50 6.29 1.19
CA LEU A 352 0.15 6.53 0.69
C LEU A 352 0.00 7.92 0.04
N GLY A 353 1.10 8.63 -0.16
CA GLY A 353 1.06 10.03 -0.56
C GLY A 353 0.31 10.90 0.47
N LEU A 354 -0.31 11.97 -0.01
CA LEU A 354 -1.08 12.92 0.80
C LEU A 354 -2.28 12.30 1.52
N ALA A 355 -2.82 11.19 1.01
CA ALA A 355 -3.92 10.49 1.69
C ALA A 355 -3.51 9.98 3.09
N GLY A 356 -2.22 9.66 3.28
CA GLY A 356 -1.65 9.23 4.55
C GLY A 356 -1.08 10.34 5.45
N GLU A 357 -1.01 11.59 4.98
CA GLU A 357 -0.41 12.70 5.71
C GLU A 357 -1.43 13.41 6.64
N PRO A 358 -0.96 14.08 7.72
CA PRO A 358 -1.81 14.88 8.60
C PRO A 358 -2.57 15.98 7.84
N PRO A 359 -3.80 16.36 8.29
CA PRO A 359 -4.62 17.36 7.61
C PRO A 359 -3.91 18.70 7.36
N GLU A 360 -3.14 19.18 8.33
CA GLU A 360 -2.39 20.45 8.23
C GLU A 360 -1.37 20.41 7.10
N ARG A 361 -0.58 19.33 7.01
CA ARG A 361 0.40 19.16 5.94
C ARG A 361 -0.28 19.03 4.59
N ARG A 362 -1.38 18.25 4.52
CA ARG A 362 -2.17 18.12 3.29
C ARG A 362 -2.64 19.47 2.79
N GLN A 363 -3.19 20.30 3.67
CA GLN A 363 -3.64 21.64 3.31
C GLN A 363 -2.50 22.55 2.84
N ALA A 364 -1.34 22.48 3.52
CA ALA A 364 -0.16 23.25 3.14
C ALA A 364 0.37 22.85 1.75
N VAL A 365 0.39 21.56 1.43
CA VAL A 365 0.79 21.08 0.09
C VAL A 365 -0.22 21.52 -0.98
N ILE A 366 -1.52 21.42 -0.72
CA ILE A 366 -2.56 21.89 -1.65
C ILE A 366 -2.42 23.40 -1.89
N ALA A 367 -2.27 24.21 -0.85
CA ALA A 367 -2.10 25.66 -0.98
C ALA A 367 -0.81 26.02 -1.76
N GLY A 368 0.28 25.30 -1.50
CA GLY A 368 1.52 25.42 -2.27
C GLY A 368 1.33 25.06 -3.75
N ALA A 369 0.63 23.97 -4.04
CA ALA A 369 0.35 23.53 -5.40
C ALA A 369 -0.49 24.56 -6.18
N ARG A 370 -1.46 25.23 -5.55
CA ARG A 370 -2.19 26.36 -6.16
C ARG A 370 -1.27 27.50 -6.58
N THR A 371 -0.25 27.80 -5.76
CA THR A 371 0.75 28.82 -6.08
C THR A 371 1.54 28.45 -7.34
N VAL A 372 1.87 27.17 -7.49
CA VAL A 372 2.56 26.64 -8.66
C VAL A 372 1.67 26.70 -9.91
N VAL A 373 0.41 26.27 -9.82
CA VAL A 373 -0.57 26.34 -10.93
C VAL A 373 -0.74 27.78 -11.42
N ARG A 374 -0.86 28.74 -10.50
CA ARG A 374 -0.94 30.16 -10.83
C ARG A 374 0.32 30.65 -11.56
N ALA A 375 1.51 30.29 -11.08
CA ALA A 375 2.76 30.71 -11.72
C ALA A 375 2.90 30.20 -13.17
N VAL A 376 2.51 28.94 -13.43
CA VAL A 376 2.48 28.38 -14.79
C VAL A 376 1.42 29.10 -15.65
N THR A 377 0.26 29.42 -15.09
CA THR A 377 -0.81 30.13 -15.80
C THR A 377 -0.40 31.55 -16.18
N GLU A 378 0.27 32.28 -15.28
CA GLU A 378 0.84 33.60 -15.55
C GLU A 378 1.94 33.54 -16.62
N ALA A 379 2.79 32.51 -16.59
CA ALA A 379 3.79 32.28 -17.63
C ALA A 379 3.14 32.02 -19.00
N ALA A 380 2.07 31.22 -19.04
CA ALA A 380 1.30 30.94 -20.25
C ALA A 380 0.65 32.22 -20.83
N GLN A 381 0.08 33.07 -19.96
CA GLN A 381 -0.46 34.37 -20.36
C GLN A 381 0.60 35.28 -20.98
N LYS A 382 1.79 35.36 -20.37
CA LYS A 382 2.92 36.13 -20.90
C LYS A 382 3.39 35.59 -22.24
N ASN A 383 3.55 34.27 -22.36
CA ASN A 383 3.95 33.63 -23.62
C ASN A 383 2.95 33.94 -24.75
N ARG A 384 1.64 33.93 -24.46
CA ARG A 384 0.61 34.24 -25.45
C ARG A 384 0.68 35.69 -25.97
N GLN A 385 1.19 36.63 -25.16
CA GLN A 385 1.38 38.02 -25.56
C GLN A 385 2.60 38.21 -26.47
N LEU A 386 3.51 37.23 -26.55
CA LEU A 386 4.67 37.29 -27.43
C LEU A 386 4.26 37.08 -28.91
N PRO A 387 5.00 37.70 -29.85
CA PRO A 387 4.79 37.50 -31.28
C PRO A 387 5.03 36.05 -31.68
N GLU A 388 4.25 35.55 -32.65
CA GLU A 388 4.45 34.21 -33.21
C GLU A 388 5.78 34.10 -33.93
N LYS A 389 6.40 32.92 -33.85
CA LYS A 389 7.60 32.60 -34.62
C LYS A 389 7.21 32.57 -36.10
N LEU A 390 7.76 33.48 -36.90
CA LEU A 390 7.53 33.48 -38.35
C LEU A 390 8.02 32.14 -38.94
N PRO A 391 7.29 31.53 -39.88
CA PRO A 391 7.79 30.37 -40.62
C PRO A 391 9.10 30.76 -41.33
N SER A 392 10.10 29.89 -41.27
CA SER A 392 11.35 30.10 -42.00
C SER A 392 11.06 30.39 -43.48
N PRO A 393 11.76 31.36 -44.11
CA PRO A 393 11.52 31.67 -45.51
C PRO A 393 11.71 30.41 -46.35
N ILE A 394 10.72 30.14 -47.21
CA ILE A 394 10.76 29.10 -48.22
C ILE A 394 12.06 29.30 -49.02
N GLU A 395 12.88 28.26 -49.16
CA GLU A 395 14.07 28.27 -50.01
C GLU A 395 13.66 28.75 -51.42
N GLY A 396 14.03 29.99 -51.77
CA GLY A 396 13.77 30.57 -53.10
C GLY A 396 13.34 32.03 -53.16
N GLY A 397 13.06 32.71 -52.04
CA GLY A 397 12.68 34.13 -52.04
C GLY A 397 13.86 35.09 -51.89
N THR A 398 14.24 35.80 -52.96
CA THR A 398 15.18 36.93 -52.88
C THR A 398 14.49 38.17 -52.31
N GLY A 399 14.96 38.67 -51.17
CA GLY A 399 14.81 40.08 -50.79
C GLY A 399 14.25 40.34 -49.40
N GLY A 400 15.14 40.78 -48.50
CA GLY A 400 14.80 41.38 -47.21
C GLY A 400 15.64 40.79 -46.08
N GLU A 401 16.86 41.30 -45.87
CA GLU A 401 17.54 41.16 -44.59
C GLU A 401 16.75 41.96 -43.54
N ASP A 402 15.69 41.36 -43.00
CA ASP A 402 15.13 41.82 -41.73
C ASP A 402 16.19 41.53 -40.67
N ILE A 403 16.82 42.61 -40.19
CA ILE A 403 17.65 42.61 -38.99
C ILE A 403 16.71 42.26 -37.82
N LEU A 404 16.50 40.96 -37.60
CA LEU A 404 15.81 40.44 -36.44
C LEU A 404 16.61 40.85 -35.21
N ASP A 405 16.04 41.74 -34.41
CA ASP A 405 16.55 42.09 -33.09
C ASP A 405 16.81 40.80 -32.29
N PRO A 406 18.08 40.47 -31.97
CA PRO A 406 18.43 39.23 -31.29
C PRO A 406 17.88 39.15 -29.85
N GLU A 407 17.36 40.24 -29.30
CA GLU A 407 16.69 40.28 -27.99
C GLU A 407 15.17 40.10 -28.06
N ARG A 408 14.57 40.04 -29.27
CA ARG A 408 13.13 39.91 -29.43
C ARG A 408 12.64 38.52 -29.03
N GLN A 409 12.06 38.42 -27.84
CA GLN A 409 11.41 37.20 -27.37
C GLN A 409 10.24 36.84 -28.27
N VAL A 410 10.26 35.61 -28.79
CA VAL A 410 9.19 35.00 -29.58
C VAL A 410 8.38 34.03 -28.74
N ARG A 411 7.14 33.80 -29.14
CA ARG A 411 6.26 32.81 -28.49
C ARG A 411 6.91 31.43 -28.54
N LEU A 412 7.08 30.83 -27.36
CA LEU A 412 7.53 29.46 -27.18
C LEU A 412 6.39 28.48 -27.49
N ASP A 413 6.75 27.32 -28.03
CA ASP A 413 5.81 26.22 -28.30
C ASP A 413 6.48 24.85 -28.08
N GLY A 414 5.68 23.78 -28.04
CA GLY A 414 6.16 22.42 -27.95
C GLY A 414 7.02 22.13 -26.71
N ASP A 415 8.15 21.44 -26.90
CA ASP A 415 9.06 21.06 -25.81
C ASP A 415 9.64 22.29 -25.08
N GLU A 416 10.01 23.35 -25.81
CA GLU A 416 10.55 24.60 -25.24
C GLU A 416 9.53 25.28 -24.30
N LEU A 417 8.24 25.22 -24.65
CA LEU A 417 7.17 25.74 -23.80
C LEU A 417 7.00 24.91 -22.53
N THR A 418 7.10 23.59 -22.62
CA THR A 418 7.11 22.69 -21.44
C THR A 418 8.28 23.02 -20.53
N GLU A 419 9.49 23.16 -21.09
CA GLU A 419 10.67 23.49 -20.30
C GLU A 419 10.51 24.82 -19.57
N HIS A 420 9.98 25.84 -20.25
CA HIS A 420 9.66 27.11 -19.64
C HIS A 420 8.68 26.96 -18.47
N TYR A 421 7.56 26.24 -18.65
CA TYR A 421 6.58 26.03 -17.59
C TYR A 421 7.14 25.28 -16.38
N VAL A 422 7.96 24.24 -16.60
CA VAL A 422 8.58 23.50 -15.49
C VAL A 422 9.54 24.40 -14.70
N ARG A 423 10.33 25.25 -15.38
CA ARG A 423 11.24 26.21 -14.74
C ARG A 423 10.46 27.23 -13.90
N GLN A 424 9.35 27.78 -14.42
CA GLN A 424 8.49 28.71 -13.68
C GLN A 424 7.81 28.04 -12.47
N ALA A 425 7.35 26.81 -12.63
CA ALA A 425 6.79 26.01 -11.54
C ALA A 425 7.83 25.78 -10.42
N ALA A 426 9.07 25.44 -10.78
CA ALA A 426 10.15 25.21 -9.84
C ALA A 426 10.52 26.50 -9.08
N ALA A 427 10.63 27.63 -9.78
CA ALA A 427 10.88 28.94 -9.20
C ALA A 427 9.82 29.34 -8.17
N ALA A 428 8.54 29.12 -8.49
CA ALA A 428 7.44 29.38 -7.57
C ALA A 428 7.49 28.47 -6.34
N ALA A 429 7.73 27.17 -6.54
CA ALA A 429 7.77 26.20 -5.45
C ALA A 429 8.95 26.40 -4.49
N ARG A 430 10.10 26.90 -4.96
CA ARG A 430 11.27 27.19 -4.11
C ARG A 430 11.01 28.23 -3.03
N ARG A 431 10.02 29.10 -3.23
CA ARG A 431 9.63 30.13 -2.27
C ARG A 431 8.77 29.56 -1.14
N LEU A 432 8.33 28.30 -1.25
CA LEU A 432 7.54 27.61 -0.23
C LEU A 432 8.44 26.96 0.83
N PRO A 433 7.90 26.63 2.03
CA PRO A 433 8.65 25.88 3.03
C PRO A 433 9.20 24.56 2.47
N ARG A 434 10.46 24.24 2.80
CA ARG A 434 11.19 23.09 2.26
C ARG A 434 10.44 21.75 2.40
N GLU A 435 9.66 21.60 3.47
CA GLU A 435 8.91 20.38 3.80
C GLU A 435 7.72 20.10 2.87
N VAL A 436 7.23 21.14 2.18
CA VAL A 436 6.08 21.07 1.26
C VAL A 436 6.45 21.40 -0.18
N ALA A 437 7.54 22.13 -0.41
CA ALA A 437 7.93 22.65 -1.73
C ALA A 437 7.97 21.59 -2.83
N GLY A 438 8.62 20.44 -2.59
CA GLY A 438 8.70 19.36 -3.58
C GLY A 438 7.35 18.73 -3.92
N ALA A 439 6.51 18.47 -2.92
CA ALA A 439 5.18 17.90 -3.12
C ALA A 439 4.23 18.91 -3.81
N ALA A 440 4.32 20.19 -3.43
CA ALA A 440 3.56 21.28 -4.04
C ALA A 440 3.95 21.49 -5.51
N PHE A 441 5.25 21.44 -5.82
CA PHE A 441 5.77 21.49 -7.18
C PHE A 441 5.16 20.37 -8.05
N LEU A 442 5.30 19.12 -7.62
CA LEU A 442 4.87 17.96 -8.39
C LEU A 442 3.34 17.94 -8.60
N LEU A 443 2.57 18.19 -7.54
CA LEU A 443 1.11 18.24 -7.62
C LEU A 443 0.63 19.42 -8.48
N GLY A 444 1.19 20.62 -8.27
CA GLY A 444 0.82 21.80 -9.03
C GLY A 444 1.21 21.72 -10.50
N LEU A 445 2.37 21.13 -10.81
CA LEU A 445 2.81 20.92 -12.19
C LEU A 445 1.88 19.97 -12.94
N GLY A 446 1.49 18.85 -12.31
CA GLY A 446 0.55 17.90 -12.90
C GLY A 446 -0.81 18.55 -13.22
N VAL A 447 -1.35 19.36 -12.29
CA VAL A 447 -2.59 20.12 -12.56
C VAL A 447 -2.40 21.14 -13.67
N ALA A 448 -1.31 21.90 -13.64
CA ALA A 448 -1.09 23.00 -14.57
C ALA A 448 -0.96 22.53 -16.03
N LEU A 449 -0.38 21.35 -16.24
CA LEU A 449 -0.14 20.76 -17.55
C LEU A 449 -1.24 19.78 -17.99
N ASP A 450 -2.17 19.46 -17.10
CA ASP A 450 -3.33 18.66 -17.43
C ASP A 450 -4.43 19.50 -18.12
N ASP A 451 -4.78 19.06 -19.30
CA ASP A 451 -5.84 19.57 -20.18
C ASP A 451 -6.84 18.47 -20.57
N SER A 452 -6.90 17.37 -19.81
CA SER A 452 -7.94 16.35 -19.98
C SER A 452 -9.34 16.94 -19.78
N PRO A 453 -10.37 16.43 -20.48
CA PRO A 453 -11.74 16.92 -20.30
C PRO A 453 -12.25 16.67 -18.87
N LEU A 454 -13.11 17.59 -18.39
CA LEU A 454 -13.82 17.43 -17.12
C LEU A 454 -14.90 16.34 -17.21
N PRO A 455 -15.36 15.79 -16.06
CA PRO A 455 -16.41 14.78 -16.04
C PRO A 455 -17.71 15.30 -16.63
N ASP A 456 -18.35 14.50 -17.48
CA ASP A 456 -19.80 14.60 -17.66
C ASP A 456 -20.53 13.81 -16.55
N GLN A 457 -21.86 13.72 -16.62
CA GLN A 457 -22.70 13.02 -15.62
C GLN A 457 -22.37 11.52 -15.45
N SER A 458 -21.46 10.95 -16.26
CA SER A 458 -20.95 9.58 -16.13
C SER A 458 -19.74 9.41 -15.19
N GLY A 459 -19.15 10.50 -14.66
CA GLY A 459 -18.18 10.44 -13.55
C GLY A 459 -16.69 10.55 -13.89
N THR A 460 -16.32 11.07 -15.06
CA THR A 460 -14.92 11.20 -15.56
C THR A 460 -14.09 12.38 -14.98
N GLY A 461 -13.59 12.30 -13.74
CA GLY A 461 -12.86 13.39 -13.05
C GLY A 461 -11.57 13.95 -13.71
N PRO A 462 -11.09 15.16 -13.32
CA PRO A 462 -9.95 15.87 -13.94
C PRO A 462 -8.56 15.25 -13.75
N PHE A 463 -8.47 14.07 -13.14
CA PHE A 463 -7.23 13.29 -12.99
C PHE A 463 -7.36 11.90 -13.63
N PHE A 464 -8.56 11.55 -14.11
CA PHE A 464 -8.98 10.20 -14.47
C PHE A 464 -9.85 10.21 -15.74
N GLY A 465 -9.70 11.22 -16.59
CA GLY A 465 -10.46 11.38 -17.83
C GLY A 465 -10.03 10.37 -18.90
N GLY A 466 -10.99 9.57 -19.37
CA GLY A 466 -10.84 8.44 -20.28
C GLY A 466 -11.70 7.28 -19.77
N GLU A 467 -12.04 6.30 -20.62
CA GLU A 467 -12.74 5.06 -20.25
C GLU A 467 -11.86 4.18 -19.33
N THR A 468 -11.42 4.72 -18.21
CA THR A 468 -10.55 4.03 -17.28
C THR A 468 -11.39 3.12 -16.37
N PRO A 469 -10.88 1.93 -15.99
CA PRO A 469 -11.49 1.02 -15.02
C PRO A 469 -11.61 1.64 -13.62
N PHE A 470 -11.13 2.87 -13.43
CA PHE A 470 -11.23 3.66 -12.21
C PHE A 470 -12.59 4.36 -12.05
N ALA A 471 -13.49 4.24 -13.02
CA ALA A 471 -14.90 4.64 -12.89
C ALA A 471 -15.69 3.75 -11.91
N ASP A 472 -15.15 2.62 -11.43
CA ASP A 472 -15.69 1.97 -10.23
C ASP A 472 -15.31 2.86 -9.03
N ARG A 473 -16.26 3.74 -8.68
CA ARG A 473 -16.34 4.67 -7.53
C ARG A 473 -15.49 4.30 -6.31
N ARG A 474 -15.35 3.01 -6.02
CA ARG A 474 -14.71 2.44 -4.84
C ARG A 474 -13.24 2.82 -4.64
N TRP A 475 -12.38 2.92 -5.66
CA TRP A 475 -10.96 3.25 -5.42
C TRP A 475 -10.74 4.73 -5.06
N ALA A 476 -11.47 5.64 -5.73
CA ALA A 476 -11.42 7.07 -5.41
C ALA A 476 -12.17 7.41 -4.11
N GLU A 477 -13.23 6.66 -3.78
CA GLU A 477 -13.95 6.75 -2.50
C GLU A 477 -13.13 6.18 -1.33
N ASP A 478 -12.41 5.08 -1.52
CA ASP A 478 -11.55 4.47 -0.49
C ASP A 478 -10.30 5.31 -0.18
N MET A 479 -9.82 6.11 -1.15
CA MET A 479 -8.67 7.03 -0.98
C MET A 479 -9.06 8.49 -0.73
N ASP A 480 -10.33 8.88 -0.90
CA ASP A 480 -10.88 10.23 -0.63
C ASP A 480 -10.08 11.38 -1.29
N LEU A 481 -9.69 11.20 -2.57
CA LEU A 481 -8.82 12.15 -3.29
C LEU A 481 -9.59 13.26 -4.02
N SER A 482 -10.84 13.00 -4.42
CA SER A 482 -11.70 13.94 -5.15
C SER A 482 -11.85 15.31 -4.45
N PRO A 483 -11.99 15.40 -3.11
CA PRO A 483 -12.05 16.69 -2.42
C PRO A 483 -10.72 17.44 -2.45
N SER A 484 -9.59 16.74 -2.52
CA SER A 484 -8.25 17.36 -2.48
C SER A 484 -7.87 17.97 -3.83
N VAL A 485 -8.25 17.29 -4.93
CA VAL A 485 -8.08 17.78 -6.30
C VAL A 485 -8.99 18.98 -6.59
N ALA A 486 -10.26 18.92 -6.17
CA ALA A 486 -11.22 20.00 -6.37
C ALA A 486 -10.84 21.32 -5.65
N GLN A 487 -9.90 21.26 -4.69
CA GLN A 487 -9.38 22.44 -4.00
C GLN A 487 -8.22 23.14 -4.74
N LEU A 488 -7.67 22.54 -5.80
CA LEU A 488 -6.52 23.07 -6.53
C LEU A 488 -6.90 24.14 -7.55
N GLU A 489 -8.02 23.96 -8.24
CA GLU A 489 -8.61 24.95 -9.15
C GLU A 489 -10.12 24.75 -9.24
N SER A 490 -10.87 25.84 -9.33
CA SER A 490 -12.28 25.85 -9.69
C SER A 490 -12.44 25.60 -11.20
N ALA A 491 -13.65 25.22 -11.63
CA ALA A 491 -13.95 25.00 -13.05
C ALA A 491 -13.68 26.25 -13.91
N SER A 492 -13.93 27.45 -13.39
CA SER A 492 -13.64 28.71 -14.07
C SER A 492 -12.14 29.01 -14.14
N GLU A 493 -11.38 28.78 -13.06
CA GLU A 493 -9.92 28.89 -13.06
C GLU A 493 -9.29 27.91 -14.06
N ARG A 494 -9.78 26.66 -14.12
CA ARG A 494 -9.36 25.68 -15.12
C ARG A 494 -9.63 26.16 -16.54
N ALA A 495 -10.84 26.60 -16.83
CA ALA A 495 -11.20 27.10 -18.17
C ALA A 495 -10.30 28.27 -18.59
N ALA A 496 -10.02 29.20 -17.69
CA ALA A 496 -9.12 30.33 -17.93
C ALA A 496 -7.67 29.87 -18.20
N ARG A 497 -7.17 28.91 -17.42
CA ARG A 497 -5.84 28.32 -17.61
C ARG A 497 -5.73 27.60 -18.97
N LEU A 498 -6.69 26.75 -19.30
CA LEU A 498 -6.70 26.01 -20.57
C LEU A 498 -6.77 26.94 -21.77
N ALA A 499 -7.50 28.04 -21.67
CA ALA A 499 -7.58 29.03 -22.73
C ALA A 499 -6.23 29.65 -23.10
N VAL A 500 -5.25 29.68 -22.18
CA VAL A 500 -3.94 30.34 -22.37
C VAL A 500 -2.76 29.37 -22.45
N LEU A 501 -2.97 28.07 -22.22
CA LEU A 501 -1.91 27.08 -21.99
C LEU A 501 -0.96 26.87 -23.19
N GLY A 502 -1.41 27.14 -24.42
CA GLY A 502 -0.64 26.87 -25.64
C GLY A 502 -0.58 25.38 -26.00
N ALA A 503 0.44 24.95 -26.76
CA ALA A 503 0.66 23.54 -27.10
C ALA A 503 2.00 22.96 -26.57
N PRO A 504 2.23 22.97 -25.23
CA PRO A 504 3.41 22.31 -24.66
C PRO A 504 3.45 20.81 -24.97
N THR A 505 4.63 20.27 -25.22
CA THR A 505 4.83 18.84 -25.51
C THR A 505 6.06 18.27 -24.80
N MET A 506 6.22 16.95 -24.81
CA MET A 506 7.51 16.31 -24.54
C MET A 506 7.82 15.35 -25.68
N HIS A 507 8.99 15.50 -26.31
CA HIS A 507 9.33 14.82 -27.57
C HIS A 507 8.27 15.07 -28.64
N ALA A 508 7.83 16.33 -28.78
CA ALA A 508 6.80 16.78 -29.72
C ALA A 508 5.41 16.13 -29.55
N ARG A 509 5.19 15.40 -28.44
CA ARG A 509 3.91 14.73 -28.12
C ARG A 509 3.23 15.34 -26.90
N ARG A 510 1.96 15.72 -27.08
CA ARG A 510 1.11 16.34 -26.04
C ARG A 510 0.61 15.33 -25.00
N ASP A 511 0.30 14.13 -25.47
CA ASP A 511 -0.10 12.96 -24.68
C ASP A 511 1.01 12.50 -23.72
N LEU A 512 2.26 12.40 -24.18
CA LEU A 512 3.39 12.01 -23.32
C LEU A 512 3.63 13.00 -22.17
N LEU A 513 3.49 14.30 -22.45
CA LEU A 513 3.54 15.34 -21.42
C LEU A 513 2.49 15.10 -20.33
N ARG A 514 1.26 14.77 -20.72
CA ARG A 514 0.18 14.46 -19.76
C ARG A 514 0.53 13.25 -18.90
N HIS A 515 0.94 12.15 -19.53
CA HIS A 515 1.37 10.94 -18.83
C HIS A 515 2.46 11.22 -17.81
N PHE A 516 3.51 11.94 -18.23
CA PHE A 516 4.60 12.33 -17.35
C PHE A 516 4.13 13.19 -16.17
N ALA A 517 3.42 14.29 -16.45
CA ALA A 517 3.04 15.28 -15.43
C ALA A 517 1.97 14.74 -14.46
N VAL A 518 0.97 14.00 -14.96
CA VAL A 518 -0.08 13.38 -14.16
C VAL A 518 0.49 12.27 -13.29
N SER A 519 1.33 11.39 -13.85
CA SER A 519 2.00 10.35 -13.05
C SER A 519 2.88 10.95 -11.95
N ALA A 520 3.59 12.04 -12.23
CA ALA A 520 4.36 12.76 -11.22
C ALA A 520 3.49 13.30 -10.08
N ALA A 521 2.31 13.87 -10.39
CA ALA A 521 1.35 14.32 -9.38
C ALA A 521 0.72 13.15 -8.60
N LEU A 522 0.42 12.03 -9.26
CA LEU A 522 -0.11 10.83 -8.61
C LEU A 522 0.86 10.27 -7.56
N VAL A 523 2.18 10.39 -7.76
CA VAL A 523 3.15 10.01 -6.71
C VAL A 523 2.92 10.81 -5.42
N VAL A 524 2.55 12.09 -5.52
CA VAL A 524 2.23 12.91 -4.35
C VAL A 524 0.92 12.46 -3.70
N LEU A 525 -0.09 12.11 -4.50
CA LEU A 525 -1.42 11.76 -4.01
C LEU A 525 -1.50 10.36 -3.40
N VAL A 526 -0.92 9.36 -4.08
CA VAL A 526 -1.09 7.93 -3.78
C VAL A 526 0.23 7.17 -3.62
N GLY A 527 1.36 7.86 -3.70
CA GLY A 527 2.70 7.28 -3.62
C GLY A 527 3.15 6.62 -4.93
N PRO A 528 4.46 6.26 -5.03
CA PRO A 528 5.05 5.78 -6.29
C PRO A 528 4.38 4.51 -6.83
N ARG A 529 4.09 3.55 -5.96
CA ARG A 529 3.45 2.28 -6.37
C ARG A 529 2.00 2.46 -6.78
N GLY A 530 1.28 3.38 -6.14
CA GLY A 530 -0.09 3.73 -6.53
C GLY A 530 -0.10 4.36 -7.92
N ALA A 531 0.81 5.30 -8.18
CA ALA A 531 0.96 5.95 -9.47
C ALA A 531 1.33 4.98 -10.60
N GLU A 532 2.33 4.10 -10.37
CA GLU A 532 2.68 3.07 -11.37
C GLU A 532 1.53 2.12 -11.68
N GLY A 533 0.79 1.71 -10.64
CA GLY A 533 -0.39 0.85 -10.81
C GLY A 533 -1.49 1.56 -11.60
N ALA A 534 -1.68 2.86 -11.36
CA ALA A 534 -2.64 3.69 -12.09
C ALA A 534 -2.33 3.75 -13.59
N GLY A 535 -1.08 4.04 -13.95
CA GLY A 535 -0.64 4.06 -15.36
C GLY A 535 -0.88 2.71 -16.05
N ILE A 536 -0.46 1.59 -15.43
CA ILE A 536 -0.68 0.25 -16.02
C ILE A 536 -2.16 -0.05 -16.22
N LEU A 537 -3.01 0.26 -15.24
CA LEU A 537 -4.44 0.00 -15.35
C LEU A 537 -5.10 0.86 -16.43
N LYS A 538 -4.64 2.10 -16.63
CA LYS A 538 -5.06 2.95 -17.76
C LYS A 538 -4.68 2.32 -19.09
N GLU A 539 -3.45 1.85 -19.27
CA GLU A 539 -3.02 1.18 -20.50
C GLU A 539 -3.79 -0.13 -20.78
N LEU A 540 -4.16 -0.86 -19.73
CA LEU A 540 -5.01 -2.06 -19.87
C LEU A 540 -6.46 -1.72 -20.23
N ALA A 541 -6.94 -0.55 -19.84
CA ALA A 541 -8.23 -0.03 -20.28
C ALA A 541 -8.23 0.23 -21.77
N ASP A 542 -7.21 0.93 -22.24
CA ASP A 542 -7.08 1.32 -23.63
C ASP A 542 -6.97 0.08 -24.52
N ALA A 543 -6.31 -0.98 -24.05
CA ALA A 543 -6.31 -2.27 -24.73
C ALA A 543 -7.72 -2.87 -24.93
N ARG A 544 -8.67 -2.64 -24.01
CA ARG A 544 -10.00 -3.26 -23.96
C ARG A 544 -11.11 -2.50 -24.68
N GLY A 545 -10.83 -1.33 -25.25
CA GLY A 545 -11.85 -0.52 -25.91
C GLY A 545 -11.42 0.90 -26.27
N GLY A 546 -10.31 1.39 -25.72
CA GLY A 546 -9.73 2.70 -26.05
C GLY A 546 -8.72 2.65 -27.21
N SER A 547 -7.65 3.42 -27.09
CA SER A 547 -6.60 3.58 -28.12
C SER A 547 -5.67 2.38 -28.30
N GLY A 548 -5.79 1.34 -27.48
CA GLY A 548 -4.81 0.25 -27.36
C GLY A 548 -3.69 0.56 -26.35
N PHE A 549 -3.05 -0.48 -25.82
CA PHE A 549 -1.93 -0.34 -24.88
C PHE A 549 -0.71 0.27 -25.57
N SER A 550 -0.08 1.27 -24.92
CA SER A 550 1.10 1.96 -25.40
C SER A 550 2.31 1.84 -24.47
N PHE A 551 3.43 1.32 -24.99
CA PHE A 551 4.70 1.36 -24.26
C PHE A 551 5.31 2.76 -24.23
N ALA A 552 4.93 3.66 -25.15
CA ALA A 552 5.34 5.06 -25.09
C ALA A 552 4.69 5.76 -23.89
N ASP A 553 3.38 5.57 -23.72
CA ASP A 553 2.60 6.10 -22.59
C ASP A 553 3.11 5.53 -21.26
N LEU A 554 3.30 4.20 -21.20
CA LEU A 554 3.90 3.55 -20.03
C LEU A 554 5.32 4.08 -19.73
N SER A 555 6.13 4.39 -20.76
CA SER A 555 7.46 4.97 -20.57
C SER A 555 7.37 6.37 -19.98
N ALA A 556 6.41 7.19 -20.43
CA ALA A 556 6.16 8.52 -19.88
C ALA A 556 5.64 8.48 -18.44
N ASP A 557 4.73 7.55 -18.13
CA ASP A 557 4.24 7.34 -16.76
C ASP A 557 5.39 6.96 -15.81
N LEU A 558 6.21 5.98 -16.20
CA LEU A 558 7.36 5.56 -15.41
C LEU A 558 8.38 6.70 -15.25
N ALA A 559 8.61 7.50 -16.28
CA ALA A 559 9.49 8.66 -16.23
C ALA A 559 8.97 9.71 -15.23
N GLY A 560 7.66 10.01 -15.26
CA GLY A 560 7.01 10.89 -14.30
C GLY A 560 7.12 10.40 -12.86
N VAL A 561 6.93 9.09 -12.62
CA VAL A 561 7.10 8.48 -11.29
C VAL A 561 8.56 8.61 -10.81
N VAL A 562 9.53 8.27 -11.64
CA VAL A 562 10.96 8.34 -11.29
C VAL A 562 11.36 9.78 -10.98
N PHE A 563 10.92 10.74 -11.82
CA PHE A 563 11.12 12.17 -11.61
C PHE A 563 10.56 12.63 -10.27
N ALA A 564 9.30 12.31 -9.98
CA ALA A 564 8.65 12.68 -8.73
C ALA A 564 9.34 12.09 -7.49
N VAL A 565 9.79 10.82 -7.56
CA VAL A 565 10.55 10.19 -6.47
C VAL A 565 11.88 10.91 -6.23
N ALA A 566 12.58 11.31 -7.29
CA ALA A 566 13.87 11.99 -7.18
C ALA A 566 13.73 13.41 -6.63
N VAL A 567 12.71 14.16 -7.07
CA VAL A 567 12.38 15.50 -6.52
C VAL A 567 11.91 15.41 -5.08
N GLY A 568 10.99 14.48 -4.77
CA GLY A 568 10.45 14.30 -3.41
C GLY A 568 11.50 13.88 -2.39
N LYS A 569 12.54 13.15 -2.81
CA LYS A 569 13.71 12.81 -1.97
C LYS A 569 14.80 13.89 -1.95
N GLY A 570 14.61 14.99 -2.67
CA GLY A 570 15.60 16.08 -2.78
C GLY A 570 16.86 15.70 -3.55
N LYS A 571 16.87 14.58 -4.29
CA LYS A 571 17.99 14.19 -5.16
C LYS A 571 18.13 15.13 -6.37
N ILE A 572 16.99 15.62 -6.86
CA ILE A 572 16.91 16.70 -7.83
C ILE A 572 16.37 17.93 -7.10
N PRO A 573 17.22 18.93 -6.77
CA PRO A 573 16.77 20.13 -6.10
C PRO A 573 15.96 21.01 -7.05
N LEU A 574 14.94 21.69 -6.53
CA LEU A 574 14.11 22.61 -7.32
C LEU A 574 14.92 23.73 -7.99
N SER A 575 16.06 24.14 -7.42
CA SER A 575 16.97 25.11 -8.06
C SER A 575 17.52 24.59 -9.40
N ARG A 576 17.93 23.32 -9.46
CA ARG A 576 18.40 22.70 -10.71
C ARG A 576 17.31 22.71 -11.78
N LEU A 577 16.06 22.46 -11.37
CA LEU A 577 14.91 22.45 -12.27
C LEU A 577 14.56 23.85 -12.78
N GLU A 578 14.66 24.87 -11.93
CA GLU A 578 14.49 26.27 -12.34
C GLU A 578 15.57 26.70 -13.34
N ASP A 579 16.83 26.35 -13.08
CA ASP A 579 17.97 26.85 -13.85
C ASP A 579 18.12 26.15 -15.22
N SER A 580 17.82 24.84 -15.29
CA SER A 580 18.32 24.00 -16.38
C SER A 580 17.42 22.82 -16.79
N PHE A 581 16.13 22.79 -16.39
CA PHE A 581 15.27 21.68 -16.81
C PHE A 581 15.16 21.61 -18.34
N SER A 582 15.44 20.42 -18.90
CA SER A 582 15.16 20.06 -20.29
C SER A 582 14.35 18.77 -20.39
N VAL A 583 13.48 18.66 -21.39
CA VAL A 583 12.64 17.47 -21.61
C VAL A 583 13.49 16.20 -21.76
N GLY A 584 14.55 16.26 -22.57
CA GLY A 584 15.44 15.13 -22.85
C GLY A 584 16.21 14.61 -21.63
N ASP A 585 16.31 15.40 -20.56
CA ASP A 585 16.98 15.00 -19.33
C ASP A 585 16.13 14.06 -18.47
N PHE A 586 14.80 14.06 -18.67
CA PHE A 586 13.86 13.38 -17.77
C PHE A 586 12.89 12.43 -18.47
N LEU A 587 12.66 12.57 -19.78
CA LEU A 587 11.89 11.64 -20.59
C LEU A 587 12.75 11.09 -21.74
N PRO A 588 12.88 9.76 -21.90
CA PRO A 588 13.62 9.20 -23.02
C PRO A 588 12.82 9.33 -24.32
N GLU A 589 13.51 9.39 -25.46
CA GLU A 589 12.85 9.28 -26.76
C GLU A 589 12.06 7.96 -26.86
N VAL A 590 10.79 8.04 -27.26
CA VAL A 590 9.89 6.88 -27.32
C VAL A 590 9.83 6.22 -28.70
N GLY A 591 10.63 6.71 -29.66
CA GLY A 591 10.70 6.14 -31.01
C GLY A 591 10.95 4.63 -30.99
N GLY A 592 10.13 3.88 -31.73
CA GLY A 592 10.24 2.43 -31.87
C GLY A 592 9.60 1.61 -30.73
N LEU A 593 8.97 2.25 -29.73
CA LEU A 593 8.12 1.55 -28.76
C LEU A 593 6.80 1.14 -29.42
N LYS A 594 6.27 -0.02 -29.05
CA LYS A 594 4.98 -0.52 -29.59
C LYS A 594 3.82 0.23 -28.96
N GLU A 595 2.84 0.59 -29.76
CA GLU A 595 1.62 1.30 -29.36
C GLU A 595 0.40 0.69 -30.05
N GLY A 596 -0.80 1.03 -29.60
CA GLY A 596 -2.05 0.57 -30.23
C GLY A 596 -2.34 -0.93 -30.05
N ILE A 597 -1.79 -1.56 -29.01
CA ILE A 597 -1.88 -3.00 -28.81
C ILE A 597 -3.27 -3.35 -28.24
N GLY A 598 -4.09 -4.04 -29.02
CA GLY A 598 -5.43 -4.48 -28.58
C GLY A 598 -5.38 -5.60 -27.53
N TRP A 599 -6.47 -5.78 -26.79
CA TRP A 599 -6.57 -6.69 -25.64
C TRP A 599 -6.08 -8.12 -25.92
N ASN A 600 -6.51 -8.71 -27.04
CA ASN A 600 -6.17 -10.09 -27.38
C ASN A 600 -4.67 -10.25 -27.69
N GLU A 601 -4.10 -9.28 -28.43
CA GLU A 601 -2.67 -9.26 -28.71
C GLU A 601 -1.85 -9.04 -27.43
N PHE A 602 -2.33 -8.14 -26.57
CA PHE A 602 -1.71 -7.84 -25.29
C PHE A 602 -1.64 -9.09 -24.40
N VAL A 603 -2.76 -9.78 -24.21
CA VAL A 603 -2.82 -11.01 -23.40
C VAL A 603 -1.95 -12.11 -24.01
N GLY A 604 -1.95 -12.27 -25.34
CA GLY A 604 -1.11 -13.26 -26.03
C GLY A 604 0.38 -13.01 -25.80
N SER A 605 0.82 -11.76 -25.95
CA SER A 605 2.24 -11.38 -25.94
C SER A 605 2.79 -11.13 -24.53
N TYR A 606 2.01 -10.51 -23.65
CA TYR A 606 2.46 -9.99 -22.35
C TYR A 606 1.70 -10.57 -21.15
N GLY A 607 0.65 -11.36 -21.41
CA GLY A 607 -0.15 -11.99 -20.37
C GLY A 607 -1.12 -11.08 -19.65
N TYR A 608 -1.91 -11.66 -18.75
CA TYR A 608 -2.87 -10.93 -17.94
C TYR A 608 -2.20 -10.38 -16.68
N PRO A 609 -2.21 -9.06 -16.41
CA PRO A 609 -1.47 -8.50 -15.27
C PRO A 609 -2.07 -8.88 -13.91
N PRO A 610 -1.24 -9.16 -12.88
CA PRO A 610 0.24 -9.11 -12.92
C PRO A 610 0.86 -10.38 -13.53
N ASP A 611 1.52 -10.24 -14.68
CA ASP A 611 2.30 -11.28 -15.38
C ASP A 611 3.79 -10.90 -15.38
N ALA A 612 4.65 -11.92 -15.27
CA ALA A 612 6.10 -11.75 -15.33
C ALA A 612 6.59 -11.23 -16.69
N ARG A 613 5.85 -11.51 -17.78
CA ARG A 613 6.15 -11.03 -19.15
C ARG A 613 6.05 -9.51 -19.24
N LEU A 614 4.95 -8.91 -18.79
CA LEU A 614 4.83 -7.46 -18.71
C LEU A 614 5.94 -6.85 -17.82
N SER A 615 6.22 -7.49 -16.68
CA SER A 615 7.29 -7.05 -15.77
C SER A 615 8.67 -7.04 -16.45
N ARG A 616 8.96 -8.00 -17.33
CA ARG A 616 10.20 -8.05 -18.12
C ARG A 616 10.30 -6.91 -19.14
N GLN A 617 9.18 -6.43 -19.70
CA GLN A 617 9.19 -5.30 -20.63
C GLN A 617 9.37 -3.95 -19.91
N ARG A 618 8.97 -3.86 -18.64
CA ARG A 618 9.15 -2.64 -17.83
C ARG A 618 10.60 -2.37 -17.45
N ALA A 619 11.39 -3.42 -17.18
CA ALA A 619 12.76 -3.25 -16.69
C ALA A 619 13.69 -2.51 -17.69
N PRO A 620 13.66 -2.79 -19.01
CA PRO A 620 14.39 -2.00 -20.00
C PRO A 620 13.97 -0.52 -20.04
N LEU A 621 12.69 -0.20 -19.92
CA LEU A 621 12.20 1.18 -19.89
C LEU A 621 12.77 1.94 -18.69
N LEU A 622 12.66 1.37 -17.50
CA LEU A 622 13.23 1.95 -16.27
C LEU A 622 14.74 2.15 -16.38
N LYS A 623 15.46 1.18 -16.98
CA LYS A 623 16.90 1.30 -17.21
C LYS A 623 17.23 2.48 -18.13
N ARG A 624 16.47 2.70 -19.20
CA ARG A 624 16.64 3.84 -20.12
C ARG A 624 16.39 5.17 -19.40
N ILE A 625 15.31 5.26 -18.62
CA ILE A 625 14.95 6.45 -17.84
C ILE A 625 16.06 6.80 -16.85
N LEU A 626 16.51 5.85 -16.04
CA LEU A 626 17.55 6.09 -15.02
C LEU A 626 18.93 6.41 -15.62
N ALA A 627 19.14 6.17 -16.91
CA ALA A 627 20.38 6.51 -17.61
C ALA A 627 20.38 7.94 -18.20
N LEU A 628 19.27 8.68 -18.09
CA LEU A 628 19.16 10.04 -18.61
C LEU A 628 20.02 11.04 -17.81
N PRO A 629 20.48 12.15 -18.43
CA PRO A 629 21.34 13.13 -17.78
C PRO A 629 20.74 13.75 -16.51
N GLY A 630 19.42 13.87 -16.42
CA GLY A 630 18.72 14.41 -15.26
C GLY A 630 18.94 13.63 -13.96
N TYR A 631 19.36 12.36 -14.06
CA TYR A 631 19.58 11.46 -12.90
C TYR A 631 21.05 11.14 -12.62
N LYS A 632 21.98 11.68 -13.42
CA LYS A 632 23.42 11.52 -13.23
C LYS A 632 24.01 12.57 -12.29
#